data_AF-A0AAW7QE90-F1
#
_entry.id   AF-A0AAW7QE90-F1
#
_cell.length_a   1.000
_cell.length_b   1.000
_cell.length_c   1.000
_cell.angle_alpha   90.00
_cell.angle_beta   90.00
_cell.angle_gamma   90.00
#
_symmetry.space_group_name_H-M   'P 1'
#
loop_
_entity.id
_entity.type
_entity.pdbx_description
1 polymer ?
#
loop_
_entity_poly.entity_id
_entity_poly.type
_entity_poly.pdbx_seq_one_letter_code
_entity_poly.pdbx_strand_id
1 'polypeptide(L)'
;MDILKYLVCVEILIIFLLFIIEIFKENIDYLYMEIITHTKLNKNLHILGDSLYMIGGSVTGTGIYEIVANNKILTTVLILGIILVIFGASIR
;
A
#
# COMPACT_ATOMS: atom_id res chain seq x y z
N MET A 1 -12.70 -13.99 20.89
CA MET A 1 -12.27 -13.40 19.59
C MET A 1 -10.76 -13.44 19.58
N ASP A 2 -10.17 -14.21 18.68
CA ASP A 2 -8.73 -14.49 18.67
C ASP A 2 -7.89 -13.23 18.43
N ILE A 3 -6.78 -13.08 19.15
CA ILE A 3 -5.81 -11.98 19.01
C ILE A 3 -5.39 -11.78 17.54
N LEU A 4 -5.36 -12.85 16.75
CA LEU A 4 -5.08 -12.82 15.32
C LEU A 4 -6.08 -11.99 14.52
N LYS A 5 -7.38 -12.07 14.85
CA LYS A 5 -8.43 -11.27 14.19
C LYS A 5 -8.28 -9.78 14.50
N TYR A 6 -7.83 -9.44 15.70
CA TYR A 6 -7.52 -8.05 16.07
C TYR A 6 -6.32 -7.52 15.28
N LEU A 7 -5.26 -8.32 15.12
CA LEU A 7 -4.09 -7.94 14.32
C LEU A 7 -4.45 -7.66 12.85
N VAL A 8 -5.24 -8.54 12.22
CA VAL A 8 -5.71 -8.34 10.84
C VAL A 8 -6.59 -7.09 10.72
N CYS A 9 -7.49 -6.85 11.68
CA CYS A 9 -8.29 -5.62 11.71
C CYS A 9 -7.42 -4.36 11.81
N VAL A 10 -6.38 -4.39 12.65
CA VAL A 10 -5.45 -3.26 12.80
C VAL A 10 -4.68 -3.03 11.50
N GLU A 11 -4.24 -4.08 10.82
CA GLU A 11 -3.52 -3.99 9.55
C GLU A 11 -4.39 -3.37 8.44
N ILE A 12 -5.65 -3.82 8.31
CA ILE A 12 -6.62 -3.24 7.37
C ILE A 12 -6.87 -1.76 7.67
N LEU A 13 -6.99 -1.42 8.96
CA LEU A 13 -7.24 -0.04 9.39
C LEU A 13 -6.04 0.87 9.08
N ILE A 14 -4.81 0.38 9.24
CA ILE A 14 -3.58 1.11 8.87
C ILE A 14 -3.50 1.32 7.35
N ILE A 15 -3.77 0.29 6.54
CA ILE A 15 -3.80 0.40 5.07
C ILE A 15 -4.83 1.44 4.63
N PHE A 16 -6.02 1.45 5.25
CA PHE A 16 -7.08 2.40 4.94
C PHE A 16 -6.73 3.83 5.36
N LEU A 17 -6.07 4.02 6.50
CA LEU A 17 -5.60 5.32 6.95
C LEU A 17 -4.53 5.89 6.02
N LEU A 18 -3.60 5.05 5.58
CA LEU A 18 -2.58 5.42 4.58
C LEU A 18 -3.24 5.85 3.26
N PHE A 19 -4.26 5.12 2.80
CA PHE A 19 -5.03 5.48 1.61
C PHE A 19 -5.74 6.84 1.74
N ILE A 20 -6.35 7.13 2.89
CA ILE A 20 -6.99 8.43 3.12
C ILE A 20 -5.96 9.56 3.15
N ILE A 21 -4.84 9.38 3.84
CA ILE A 21 -3.75 10.38 3.87
C ILE A 21 -3.25 10.66 2.46
N GLU A 22 -3.11 9.62 1.63
CA GLU A 22 -2.71 9.74 0.23
C GLU A 22 -3.70 10.58 -0.59
N ILE A 23 -5.01 10.35 -0.47
CA ILE A 23 -6.05 11.15 -1.14
C ILE A 23 -5.95 12.64 -0.76
N PHE A 24 -5.66 12.93 0.51
CA PHE A 24 -5.51 14.31 0.98
C PHE A 24 -4.18 14.93 0.51
N LYS A 25 -3.11 14.15 0.44
CA LYS A 25 -1.78 14.60 0.04
C LYS A 25 -1.68 14.86 -1.47
N GLU A 26 -2.27 14.00 -2.29
CA GLU A 26 -2.29 14.12 -3.75
C GLU A 26 -2.96 15.43 -4.20
N ASN A 27 -4.01 15.88 -3.51
CA ASN A 27 -4.65 17.18 -3.77
C ASN A 27 -3.76 18.39 -3.41
N ILE A 28 -2.91 18.27 -2.39
CA ILE A 28 -2.02 19.35 -1.94
C ILE A 28 -0.78 19.42 -2.84
N ASP A 29 -0.21 18.27 -3.21
CA ASP A 29 0.94 18.19 -4.11
C ASP A 29 0.59 18.63 -5.53
N TYR A 30 -0.62 18.33 -6.04
CA TYR A 30 -1.07 18.83 -7.34
C TYR A 30 -1.13 20.36 -7.39
N LEU A 31 -1.72 20.97 -6.36
CA LEU A 31 -1.81 22.43 -6.22
C LEU A 31 -0.41 23.06 -6.11
N TYR A 32 0.48 22.47 -5.31
CA TYR A 32 1.86 22.95 -5.15
C TYR A 32 2.68 22.82 -6.45
N MET A 33 2.53 21.70 -7.16
CA MET A 33 3.22 21.40 -8.41
C MET A 33 2.70 22.22 -9.60
N GLU A 34 1.41 22.57 -9.64
CA GLU A 34 0.84 23.50 -10.63
C GLU A 34 1.38 24.93 -10.44
N ILE A 35 1.59 25.35 -9.19
CA ILE A 35 1.98 26.73 -8.87
C ILE A 35 3.48 26.99 -9.07
N ILE A 36 4.34 26.00 -8.82
CA ILE A 36 5.78 26.28 -8.64
C ILE A 36 6.68 25.73 -9.76
N THR A 37 6.42 24.55 -10.31
CA THR A 37 7.44 23.86 -11.14
C THR A 37 6.81 22.86 -12.11
N HIS A 38 6.47 23.29 -13.32
CA HIS A 38 6.35 22.34 -14.42
C HIS A 38 7.73 21.78 -14.80
N THR A 39 8.10 20.65 -14.20
CA THR A 39 8.76 19.56 -14.92
C THR A 39 8.34 18.26 -14.25
N LYS A 40 7.58 17.46 -14.99
CA LYS A 40 7.26 16.06 -14.70
C LYS A 40 8.36 15.39 -13.87
N LEU A 41 8.13 15.22 -12.57
CA LEU A 41 8.82 14.18 -11.79
C LEU A 41 8.76 12.91 -12.63
N ASN A 42 9.89 12.21 -12.79
CA ASN A 42 10.10 11.16 -13.78
C ASN A 42 8.91 10.19 -13.79
N LYS A 43 7.99 10.37 -14.75
CA LYS A 43 6.67 9.72 -14.80
C LYS A 43 6.78 8.20 -14.66
N ASN A 44 7.88 7.64 -15.14
CA ASN A 44 8.18 6.22 -15.09
C ASN A 44 8.48 5.72 -13.68
N LEU A 45 9.07 6.54 -12.80
CA LEU A 45 9.38 6.19 -11.42
C LEU A 45 8.10 6.14 -10.57
N HIS A 46 7.20 7.12 -10.77
CA HIS A 46 5.91 7.16 -10.09
C HIS A 46 5.02 5.98 -10.52
N ILE A 47 4.96 5.67 -11.83
CA ILE A 47 4.25 4.49 -12.35
C ILE A 47 4.83 3.19 -11.76
N LEU A 48 6.15 3.11 -11.57
CA LEU A 48 6.79 1.95 -10.96
C LEU A 48 6.41 1.83 -9.47
N GLY A 49 6.40 2.95 -8.73
CA GLY A 49 5.93 3.01 -7.34
C GLY A 49 4.48 2.54 -7.21
N ASP A 50 3.58 3.08 -8.05
CA ASP A 50 2.17 2.70 -8.11
C ASP A 50 1.99 1.21 -8.42
N SER A 51 2.75 0.69 -9.37
CA SER A 51 2.72 -0.73 -9.75
C SER A 51 3.14 -1.63 -8.60
N LEU A 52 4.24 -1.29 -7.91
CA LEU A 52 4.74 -2.04 -6.76
C LEU A 52 3.77 -2.00 -5.59
N TYR A 53 3.14 -0.85 -5.35
CA TYR A 53 2.11 -0.68 -4.33
C TYR A 53 0.88 -1.56 -4.60
N MET A 54 0.37 -1.56 -5.83
CA MET A 54 -0.78 -2.38 -6.22
C MET A 54 -0.48 -3.89 -6.20
N ILE A 55 0.70 -4.30 -6.69
CA ILE A 55 1.14 -5.69 -6.64
C ILE A 55 1.30 -6.14 -5.19
N GLY A 56 1.98 -5.34 -4.36
CA GLY A 56 2.16 -5.61 -2.95
C GLY A 56 0.83 -5.78 -2.21
N GLY A 57 -0.12 -4.87 -2.43
CA GLY A 57 -1.46 -4.95 -1.83
C GLY A 57 -2.23 -6.22 -2.23
N SER A 58 -2.12 -6.63 -3.50
CA SER A 58 -2.76 -7.87 -4.01
C SER A 58 -2.13 -9.13 -3.39
N VAL A 59 -0.80 -9.14 -3.25
CA VAL A 59 -0.04 -10.24 -2.63
C VAL A 59 -0.37 -10.35 -1.15
N THR A 60 -0.39 -9.23 -0.41
CA THR A 60 -0.80 -9.20 1.00
C THR A 60 -2.25 -9.64 1.16
N GLY A 61 -3.16 -9.15 0.30
CA GLY A 61 -4.57 -9.57 0.31
C GLY A 61 -4.76 -11.07 0.11
N THR A 62 -3.95 -11.68 -0.76
CA THR A 62 -3.93 -13.14 -0.96
C THR A 62 -3.46 -13.87 0.30
N GLY A 63 -2.40 -13.35 0.96
CA GLY A 63 -1.93 -13.89 2.23
C GLY A 63 -2.98 -13.82 3.34
N ILE A 64 -3.72 -12.70 3.43
CA ILE A 64 -4.82 -12.52 4.38
C ILE A 64 -5.99 -13.47 4.07
N TYR A 65 -6.35 -13.63 2.80
CA TYR A 65 -7.41 -14.54 2.39
C TYR A 65 -7.14 -15.98 2.83
N GLU A 66 -5.91 -16.48 2.66
CA GLU A 66 -5.54 -17.83 3.10
C GLU A 66 -5.61 -18.01 4.62
N ILE A 67 -5.32 -16.96 5.39
CA ILE A 67 -5.51 -16.98 6.85
C ILE A 67 -6.99 -17.11 7.19
N VAL A 68 -7.86 -16.33 6.53
CA VAL A 68 -9.29 -16.26 6.86
C VAL A 68 -10.05 -17.49 6.35
N ALA A 69 -9.80 -17.93 5.12
CA ALA A 69 -10.57 -18.98 4.46
C ALA A 69 -10.07 -20.38 4.78
N ASN A 70 -8.74 -20.55 4.95
CA ASN A 70 -8.10 -21.85 5.04
C ASN A 70 -7.29 -22.05 6.33
N ASN A 71 -7.25 -21.05 7.22
CA ASN A 71 -6.51 -21.08 8.48
C ASN A 71 -5.01 -21.38 8.30
N LYS A 72 -4.46 -21.02 7.14
CA LYS A 72 -3.06 -21.23 6.76
C LYS A 72 -2.33 -19.89 6.73
N ILE A 73 -1.17 -19.81 7.38
CA ILE A 73 -0.33 -18.62 7.38
C ILE A 73 0.74 -18.76 6.30
N LEU A 74 0.63 -17.96 5.24
CA LEU A 74 1.65 -17.82 4.21
C LEU A 74 2.60 -16.67 4.56
N THR A 75 3.45 -16.90 5.56
CA THR A 75 4.31 -15.85 6.15
C THR A 75 5.21 -15.17 5.12
N THR A 76 5.77 -15.94 4.18
CA THR A 76 6.61 -15.41 3.10
C THR A 76 5.84 -14.50 2.16
N VAL A 77 4.58 -14.83 1.86
CA VAL A 77 3.70 -14.05 0.98
C VAL A 77 3.33 -12.73 1.65
N LEU A 78 3.01 -12.76 2.95
CA LEU A 78 2.70 -11.56 3.72
C LEU A 78 3.92 -10.62 3.83
N ILE A 79 5.09 -11.15 4.18
CA ILE A 79 6.32 -10.36 4.28
C ILE A 79 6.68 -9.74 2.92
N LEU A 80 6.61 -10.52 1.84
CA LEU A 80 6.89 -10.02 0.48
C LEU A 80 5.89 -8.93 0.07
N GLY A 81 4.59 -9.15 0.31
CA GLY A 81 3.54 -8.19 0.00
C GLY A 81 3.75 -6.87 0.74
N ILE A 82 4.03 -6.93 2.05
CA ILE A 82 4.32 -5.74 2.87
C ILE A 82 5.57 -5.00 2.36
N ILE A 83 6.65 -5.71 2.04
CA ILE A 83 7.87 -5.08 1.49
C ILE A 83 7.56 -4.35 0.18
N LEU A 84 6.79 -4.97 -0.72
CA LEU A 84 6.40 -4.36 -1.99
C LEU A 84 5.50 -3.13 -1.80
N VAL A 85 4.57 -3.17 -0.84
CA VAL A 85 3.74 -2.01 -0.48
C VAL A 85 4.60 -0.87 0.04
N ILE A 86 5.51 -1.15 0.99
CA ILE A 86 6.40 -0.13 1.59
C ILE A 86 7.30 0.47 0.51
N PHE A 87 7.91 -0.37 -0.32
CA PHE A 87 8.83 0.08 -1.36
C PHE A 87 8.10 0.85 -2.47
N GLY A 88 6.92 0.38 -2.89
CA GLY A 88 6.07 1.09 -3.85
C GLY A 88 5.61 2.45 -3.34
N ALA A 89 5.14 2.52 -2.09
CA ALA A 89 4.74 3.76 -1.44
C ALA A 89 5.89 4.74 -1.19
N SER A 90 7.13 4.26 -1.09
CA SER A 90 8.32 5.11 -0.88
C SER A 90 8.85 5.73 -2.19
N ILE A 91 8.49 5.15 -3.33
CA ILE A 91 8.99 5.54 -4.66
C ILE A 91 7.95 6.34 -5.45
N ARG A 92 6.65 6.13 -5.15
CA ARG A 92 5.56 7.03 -5.54
C ARG A 92 5.83 8.43 -4.99
#